data_AF-A0A0P8B480-F1
#
_entry.id   AF-A0A0P8B480-F1
#
_cell.length_a   1.000
_cell.length_b   1.000
_cell.length_c   1.000
_cell.angle_alpha   90.00
_cell.angle_beta   90.00
_cell.angle_gamma   90.00
#
_symmetry.space_group_name_H-M   'P 1'
#
loop_
_entity.id
_entity.type
_entity.pdbx_description
1 polymer ?
#
loop_
_entity_poly.entity_id
_entity_poly.type
_entity_poly.pdbx_seq_one_letter_code
_entity_poly.pdbx_strand_id
1 'polypeptide(L)'
;MLEHASASAPPADRVDESGPPRLVVTDLDGSLLDHHSYDATPAKPWLARLKQAKIPVIPVTSKTRAELLPLREALGLTATPFIAENGAVIGLPPGWCHARLDRPGSGRDGMVIKQASVDIGFIRARLKVWRKRLDARFTPMSELTLEDLIGLTGLDAAEANLARQREGSEPLLWHGDEASLQTFRLALEGDGLQLTRGGRFCHVMGSASDKGSAVTWLIGRFRALRGREPLSIGLGDGPNDVSMLNAVDQAVVIRGHHDLTVEPTNPHLYRTRAPGPDGWVEGMSHWWGDTLAPTGPRDAKEANA
;
A
#
# COMPACT_ATOMS: atom_id res chain seq x y z
N MET A 1 -35.56 42.30 -20.93
CA MET A 1 -34.99 42.23 -19.58
C MET A 1 -34.87 40.76 -19.23
N LEU A 2 -33.66 40.21 -19.34
CA LEU A 2 -33.34 38.83 -19.01
C LEU A 2 -32.72 38.84 -17.61
N GLU A 3 -33.40 38.22 -16.64
CA GLU A 3 -32.91 38.05 -15.28
C GLU A 3 -31.75 37.05 -15.27
N HIS A 4 -30.59 37.50 -14.80
CA HIS A 4 -29.45 36.64 -14.51
C HIS A 4 -29.75 35.87 -13.21
N ALA A 5 -30.05 34.59 -13.35
CA ALA A 5 -30.02 33.64 -12.24
C ALA A 5 -28.57 33.48 -11.74
N SER A 6 -28.29 34.08 -10.58
CA SER A 6 -27.06 33.86 -9.82
C SER A 6 -26.99 32.40 -9.38
N ALA A 7 -26.12 31.62 -10.02
CA ALA A 7 -25.78 30.28 -9.56
C ALA A 7 -25.08 30.38 -8.21
N SER A 8 -25.77 29.99 -7.12
CA SER A 8 -25.16 29.86 -5.81
C SER A 8 -24.16 28.71 -5.84
N ALA A 9 -22.91 29.01 -5.47
CA ALA A 9 -21.90 28.00 -5.21
C ALA A 9 -22.40 27.03 -4.11
N PRO A 10 -22.08 25.73 -4.20
CA PRO A 10 -22.45 24.78 -3.15
C PRO A 10 -21.78 25.17 -1.82
N PRO A 11 -22.44 24.92 -0.68
CA PRO A 11 -21.93 25.30 0.62
C PRO A 11 -20.62 24.57 0.90
N ALA A 12 -19.58 25.34 1.25
CA ALA A 12 -18.33 24.80 1.75
C ALA A 12 -18.62 23.98 3.02
N ASP A 13 -18.39 22.67 2.94
CA ASP A 13 -18.35 21.78 4.09
C ASP A 13 -17.43 22.39 5.15
N ARG A 14 -18.01 22.89 6.24
CA ARG A 14 -17.27 23.33 7.42
C ARG A 14 -16.67 22.08 8.07
N VAL A 15 -15.42 21.79 7.73
CA VAL A 15 -14.58 20.83 8.46
C VAL A 15 -14.21 21.49 9.79
N ASP A 16 -14.53 20.82 10.89
CA ASP A 16 -14.18 21.26 12.24
C ASP A 16 -12.66 21.49 12.36
N GLU A 17 -12.28 22.74 12.65
CA GLU A 17 -10.93 23.29 12.56
C GLU A 17 -10.23 23.36 13.92
N SER A 18 -9.54 22.29 14.33
CA SER A 18 -8.56 22.43 15.44
C SER A 18 -7.23 21.71 15.22
N GLY A 19 -7.04 21.01 14.08
CA GLY A 19 -5.79 20.34 13.76
C GLY A 19 -5.53 20.18 12.25
N PRO A 20 -4.32 19.75 11.85
CA PRO A 20 -4.05 19.36 10.47
C PRO A 20 -4.98 18.21 10.06
N PRO A 21 -5.36 18.11 8.76
CA PRO A 21 -6.05 16.92 8.28
C PRO A 21 -5.19 15.68 8.55
N ARG A 22 -5.80 14.52 8.72
CA ARG A 22 -5.07 13.27 9.00
C ARG A 22 -5.13 12.32 7.80
N LEU A 23 -4.14 11.43 7.70
CA LEU A 23 -4.07 10.42 6.65
C LEU A 23 -3.38 9.16 7.18
N VAL A 24 -3.92 7.98 6.88
CA VAL A 24 -3.33 6.68 7.23
C VAL A 24 -2.84 5.98 5.98
N VAL A 25 -1.57 5.56 5.97
CA VAL A 25 -1.05 4.56 5.02
C VAL A 25 -0.75 3.27 5.76
N THR A 26 -1.07 2.13 5.17
CA THR A 26 -0.92 0.84 5.85
C THR A 26 -0.55 -0.25 4.87
N ASP A 27 0.39 -1.10 5.25
CA ASP A 27 0.49 -2.42 4.63
C ASP A 27 -0.75 -3.26 4.97
N LEU A 28 -0.96 -4.34 4.20
CA LEU A 28 -2.06 -5.25 4.38
C LEU A 28 -1.63 -6.53 5.10
N ASP A 29 -0.67 -7.27 4.57
CA ASP A 29 -0.45 -8.66 4.97
C ASP A 29 0.42 -8.73 6.22
N GLY A 30 -0.09 -9.24 7.33
CA GLY A 30 0.63 -9.16 8.61
C GLY A 30 0.51 -7.79 9.29
N SER A 31 -0.28 -6.89 8.69
CA SER A 31 -0.58 -5.56 9.19
C SER A 31 -2.09 -5.37 9.38
N LEU A 32 -2.81 -4.80 8.41
CA LEU A 32 -4.26 -4.63 8.50
C LEU A 32 -5.05 -5.95 8.42
N LEU A 33 -4.47 -6.95 7.75
CA LEU A 33 -4.97 -8.30 7.58
C LEU A 33 -4.07 -9.26 8.36
N ASP A 34 -4.68 -10.23 9.04
CA ASP A 34 -3.93 -11.32 9.64
C ASP A 34 -3.13 -12.10 8.59
N HIS A 35 -1.91 -12.50 8.93
CA HIS A 35 -0.97 -13.08 7.97
C HIS A 35 -1.44 -14.42 7.39
N HIS A 36 -2.25 -15.19 8.15
CA HIS A 36 -2.67 -16.53 7.76
C HIS A 36 -4.13 -16.58 7.33
N SER A 37 -5.01 -15.93 8.09
CA SER A 37 -6.46 -15.96 7.88
C SER A 37 -6.95 -14.83 6.98
N TYR A 38 -6.11 -13.82 6.71
CA TYR A 38 -6.50 -12.57 6.06
C TYR A 38 -7.67 -11.85 6.77
N ASP A 39 -7.92 -12.17 8.04
CA ASP A 39 -8.98 -11.56 8.83
C ASP A 39 -8.60 -10.12 9.20
N ALA A 40 -9.54 -9.21 9.00
CA ALA A 40 -9.42 -7.79 9.36
C ALA A 40 -10.29 -7.43 10.57
N THR A 41 -10.98 -8.40 11.17
CA THR A 41 -12.02 -8.17 12.19
C THR A 41 -11.54 -7.32 13.36
N PRO A 42 -10.32 -7.50 13.91
CA PRO A 42 -9.84 -6.63 14.99
C PRO A 42 -9.73 -5.15 14.58
N ALA A 43 -9.39 -4.86 13.32
CA ALA A 43 -9.23 -3.50 12.82
C ALA A 43 -10.55 -2.81 12.41
N LYS A 44 -11.64 -3.57 12.19
CA LYS A 44 -12.94 -3.03 11.73
C LYS A 44 -13.47 -1.85 12.56
N PRO A 45 -13.45 -1.87 13.92
CA PRO A 45 -13.94 -0.74 14.72
C PRO A 45 -13.15 0.54 14.46
N TRP A 46 -11.84 0.43 14.26
CA TRP A 46 -10.99 1.58 13.95
C TRP A 46 -11.20 2.08 12.52
N LEU A 47 -11.34 1.18 11.54
CA LEU A 47 -11.70 1.56 10.17
C LEU A 47 -13.02 2.34 10.13
N ALA A 48 -14.02 1.92 10.94
CA ALA A 48 -15.28 2.63 11.08
C ALA A 48 -15.10 4.04 11.67
N ARG A 49 -14.30 4.18 12.74
CA ARG A 49 -13.99 5.50 13.36
C ARG A 49 -13.28 6.42 12.36
N LEU A 50 -12.29 5.91 11.63
CA LEU A 50 -11.55 6.68 10.63
C LEU A 50 -12.48 7.14 9.49
N LYS A 51 -13.38 6.26 9.04
CA LYS A 51 -14.40 6.59 8.05
C LYS A 51 -15.35 7.69 8.54
N GLN A 52 -15.85 7.59 9.78
CA GLN A 52 -16.71 8.62 10.40
C GLN A 52 -15.99 9.97 10.51
N ALA A 53 -14.70 9.95 10.89
CA ALA A 53 -13.86 11.14 10.97
C ALA A 53 -13.39 11.66 9.60
N LYS A 54 -13.81 11.05 8.48
CA LYS A 54 -13.38 11.36 7.11
C LYS A 54 -11.85 11.28 6.93
N ILE A 55 -11.18 10.42 7.69
CA ILE A 55 -9.73 10.19 7.60
C ILE A 55 -9.48 9.07 6.58
N PRO A 56 -8.79 9.35 5.47
CA PRO A 56 -8.51 8.33 4.46
C PRO A 56 -7.53 7.28 4.99
N VAL A 57 -7.87 6.01 4.78
CA VAL A 57 -6.98 4.86 4.95
C VAL A 57 -6.59 4.35 3.57
N ILE A 58 -5.27 4.26 3.34
CA ILE A 58 -4.70 4.02 2.02
C ILE A 58 -3.82 2.77 2.09
N PRO A 59 -4.24 1.67 1.45
CA PRO A 59 -3.43 0.46 1.37
C PRO A 59 -2.14 0.69 0.57
N VAL A 60 -1.01 0.19 1.08
CA VAL A 60 0.32 0.24 0.46
C VAL A 60 0.94 -1.16 0.53
N THR A 61 0.83 -1.94 -0.54
CA THR A 61 1.09 -3.39 -0.50
C THR A 61 2.01 -3.88 -1.63
N SER A 62 2.64 -5.05 -1.45
CA SER A 62 3.32 -5.80 -2.50
C SER A 62 2.37 -6.58 -3.43
N LYS A 63 1.08 -6.68 -3.07
CA LYS A 63 0.04 -7.31 -3.88
C LYS A 63 -0.19 -6.56 -5.19
N THR A 64 -0.69 -7.27 -6.19
CA THR A 64 -1.10 -6.68 -7.46
C THR A 64 -2.34 -5.80 -7.27
N ARG A 65 -2.59 -4.92 -8.24
CA ARG A 65 -3.89 -4.23 -8.31
C ARG A 65 -5.05 -5.22 -8.36
N ALA A 66 -4.90 -6.32 -9.11
CA ALA A 66 -5.95 -7.33 -9.26
C ALA A 66 -6.31 -8.02 -7.93
N GLU A 67 -5.31 -8.32 -7.09
CA GLU A 67 -5.52 -8.81 -5.71
C GLU A 67 -6.19 -7.75 -4.84
N LEU A 68 -5.82 -6.48 -5.02
CA LEU A 68 -6.20 -5.41 -4.12
C LEU A 68 -7.64 -4.89 -4.33
N LEU A 69 -8.18 -4.99 -5.54
CA LEU A 69 -9.55 -4.53 -5.84
C LEU A 69 -10.62 -5.21 -4.95
N PRO A 70 -10.74 -6.54 -4.87
CA PRO A 70 -11.72 -7.18 -4.00
C PRO A 70 -11.45 -6.92 -2.51
N LEU A 71 -10.19 -6.88 -2.09
CA LEU A 71 -9.82 -6.58 -0.70
C LEU A 71 -10.28 -5.18 -0.28
N ARG A 72 -10.12 -4.17 -1.15
CA ARG A 72 -10.58 -2.81 -0.88
C ARG A 72 -12.09 -2.73 -0.76
N GLU A 73 -12.83 -3.51 -1.53
CA GLU A 73 -14.28 -3.59 -1.40
C GLU A 73 -14.69 -4.19 -0.05
N ALA A 74 -14.10 -5.32 0.33
CA ALA A 74 -14.34 -5.97 1.62
C ALA A 74 -13.99 -5.09 2.83
N LEU A 75 -12.95 -4.25 2.71
CA LEU A 75 -12.51 -3.34 3.76
C LEU A 75 -13.22 -1.97 3.74
N GLY A 76 -14.07 -1.70 2.75
CA GLY A 76 -14.74 -0.40 2.60
C GLY A 76 -13.79 0.76 2.22
N LEU A 77 -12.69 0.46 1.52
CA LEU A 77 -11.61 1.38 1.13
C LEU A 77 -11.68 1.78 -0.36
N THR A 78 -12.86 1.67 -0.98
CA THR A 78 -13.05 1.96 -2.41
C THR A 78 -12.98 3.46 -2.75
N ALA A 79 -13.28 4.32 -1.77
CA ALA A 79 -13.26 5.78 -1.94
C ALA A 79 -11.87 6.42 -1.74
N THR A 80 -10.87 5.67 -1.28
CA THR A 80 -9.51 6.15 -1.03
C THR A 80 -8.53 5.61 -2.08
N PRO A 81 -7.38 6.26 -2.31
CA PRO A 81 -6.33 5.72 -3.16
C PRO A 81 -5.80 4.39 -2.68
N PHE A 82 -4.96 3.77 -3.50
CA PHE A 82 -4.08 2.71 -3.07
C PHE A 82 -2.74 2.76 -3.78
N ILE A 83 -1.78 2.05 -3.19
CA ILE A 83 -0.47 1.78 -3.76
C ILE A 83 -0.29 0.26 -3.80
N ALA A 84 -0.12 -0.28 -5.01
CA ALA A 84 0.10 -1.69 -5.28
C ALA A 84 1.53 -1.92 -5.79
N GLU A 85 1.96 -3.18 -5.76
CA GLU A 85 3.27 -3.63 -6.25
C GLU A 85 4.44 -2.81 -5.68
N ASN A 86 4.43 -2.60 -4.36
CA ASN A 86 5.46 -1.87 -3.62
C ASN A 86 5.72 -0.44 -4.11
N GLY A 87 4.72 0.24 -4.66
CA GLY A 87 4.88 1.62 -5.17
C GLY A 87 4.79 1.73 -6.69
N ALA A 88 4.87 0.61 -7.42
CA ALA A 88 4.89 0.63 -8.88
C ALA A 88 3.56 1.09 -9.51
N VAL A 89 2.43 0.85 -8.84
CA VAL A 89 1.09 1.17 -9.33
C VAL A 89 0.34 1.98 -8.28
N ILE A 90 -0.13 3.16 -8.65
CA ILE A 90 -0.95 4.02 -7.79
C ILE A 90 -2.34 4.15 -8.40
N GLY A 91 -3.37 3.74 -7.66
CA GLY A 91 -4.77 3.91 -8.06
C GLY A 91 -5.39 5.14 -7.40
N LEU A 92 -5.99 6.02 -8.19
CA LEU A 92 -6.59 7.27 -7.75
C LEU A 92 -8.08 7.30 -8.06
N PRO A 93 -8.97 7.28 -7.05
CA PRO A 93 -10.38 7.53 -7.29
C PRO A 93 -10.61 8.97 -7.75
N PRO A 94 -11.77 9.29 -8.35
CA PRO A 94 -12.04 10.62 -8.91
C PRO A 94 -11.79 11.79 -7.95
N GLY A 95 -12.10 11.64 -6.65
CA GLY A 95 -11.88 12.66 -5.62
C GLY A 95 -10.41 12.96 -5.28
N TRP A 96 -9.48 12.18 -5.83
CA TRP A 96 -8.02 12.30 -5.69
C TRP A 96 -7.32 12.61 -7.02
N CYS A 97 -8.09 12.83 -8.08
CA CYS A 97 -7.58 13.23 -9.38
C CYS A 97 -7.45 14.75 -9.45
N HIS A 98 -6.34 15.24 -9.97
CA HIS A 98 -6.17 16.65 -10.30
C HIS A 98 -6.68 16.90 -11.72
N ALA A 99 -7.69 17.75 -11.84
CA ALA A 99 -8.46 17.96 -13.08
C ALA A 99 -7.62 18.31 -14.32
N ARG A 100 -6.41 18.87 -14.15
CA ARG A 100 -5.50 19.22 -15.27
C ARG A 100 -4.44 18.16 -15.59
N LEU A 101 -4.12 17.28 -14.65
CA LEU A 101 -3.00 16.35 -14.77
C LEU A 101 -3.48 14.93 -15.06
N ASP A 102 -4.64 14.56 -14.50
CA ASP A 102 -5.13 13.20 -14.57
C ASP A 102 -6.33 13.13 -15.50
N ARG A 103 -6.29 12.17 -16.42
CA ARG A 103 -7.42 11.87 -17.29
C ARG A 103 -8.25 10.78 -16.62
N PRO A 104 -9.60 10.91 -16.57
CA PRO A 104 -10.45 9.88 -15.98
C PRO A 104 -10.10 8.50 -16.52
N GLY A 105 -10.05 7.51 -15.63
CA GLY A 105 -9.84 6.13 -16.04
C GLY A 105 -10.98 5.66 -16.95
N SER A 106 -10.66 4.78 -17.90
CA SER A 106 -11.65 4.13 -18.76
C SER A 106 -12.43 3.01 -18.06
N GLY A 107 -12.10 2.70 -16.80
CA GLY A 107 -12.77 1.70 -15.97
C GLY A 107 -14.13 2.19 -15.45
N ARG A 108 -14.99 1.23 -15.06
CA ARG A 108 -16.34 1.51 -14.52
C ARG A 108 -16.33 2.31 -13.22
N ASP A 109 -15.23 2.26 -12.47
CA ASP A 109 -15.01 2.99 -11.22
C ASP A 109 -14.43 4.41 -11.44
N GLY A 110 -14.12 4.78 -12.68
CA GLY A 110 -13.50 6.07 -13.03
C GLY A 110 -12.08 6.24 -12.48
N MET A 111 -11.46 5.18 -11.98
CA MET A 111 -10.19 5.22 -11.28
C MET A 111 -9.02 5.44 -12.24
N VAL A 112 -8.17 6.41 -11.92
CA VAL A 112 -6.95 6.67 -12.69
C VAL A 112 -5.82 5.79 -12.17
N ILE A 113 -5.20 5.05 -13.07
CA ILE A 113 -4.03 4.24 -12.75
C ILE A 113 -2.77 4.98 -13.20
N LYS A 114 -1.91 5.30 -12.25
CA LYS A 114 -0.58 5.84 -12.49
C LYS A 114 0.45 4.73 -12.32
N GLN A 115 1.16 4.42 -13.39
CA GLN A 115 2.38 3.62 -13.32
C GLN A 115 3.53 4.54 -12.90
N ALA A 116 4.10 4.27 -11.74
CA ALA A 116 5.26 4.98 -11.20
C ALA A 116 6.59 4.27 -11.56
N SER A 117 6.50 2.98 -11.91
CA SER A 117 7.62 2.12 -12.28
C SER A 117 7.71 1.92 -13.80
N VAL A 118 8.76 1.22 -14.21
CA VAL A 118 8.89 0.65 -15.55
C VAL A 118 7.91 -0.52 -15.74
N ASP A 119 7.52 -0.74 -16.99
CA ASP A 119 6.61 -1.82 -17.39
C ASP A 119 7.18 -3.23 -17.10
N ILE A 120 6.30 -4.15 -16.71
CA ILE A 120 6.65 -5.55 -16.41
C ILE A 120 7.39 -6.27 -17.53
N GLY A 121 7.08 -5.97 -18.80
CA GLY A 121 7.77 -6.50 -19.97
C GLY A 121 9.24 -6.09 -20.02
N PHE A 122 9.55 -4.83 -19.67
CA PHE A 122 10.93 -4.37 -19.55
C PHE A 122 11.66 -5.11 -18.43
N ILE A 123 11.05 -5.24 -17.25
CA ILE A 123 11.62 -5.96 -16.11
C ILE A 123 11.97 -7.40 -16.51
N ARG A 124 11.02 -8.13 -17.10
CA ARG A 124 11.21 -9.51 -17.54
C ARG A 124 12.29 -9.64 -18.62
N ALA A 125 12.39 -8.69 -19.53
CA ALA A 125 13.45 -8.67 -20.53
C ALA A 125 14.83 -8.54 -19.89
N ARG A 126 14.99 -7.63 -18.91
CA ARG A 126 16.26 -7.45 -18.18
C ARG A 126 16.62 -8.65 -17.31
N LEU A 127 15.63 -9.26 -16.65
CA LEU A 127 15.84 -10.50 -15.89
C LEU A 127 16.42 -11.63 -16.75
N LYS A 128 15.89 -11.83 -17.98
CA LYS A 128 16.43 -12.83 -18.92
C LYS A 128 17.88 -12.55 -19.30
N VAL A 129 18.25 -11.29 -19.51
CA VAL A 129 19.63 -10.88 -19.83
C VAL A 129 20.57 -11.22 -18.69
N TRP A 130 20.24 -10.81 -17.46
CA TRP A 130 21.11 -11.02 -16.31
C TRP A 130 21.17 -12.47 -15.86
N ARG A 131 20.08 -13.24 -16.00
CA ARG A 131 20.10 -14.70 -15.81
C ARG A 131 21.20 -15.34 -16.63
N LYS A 132 21.32 -14.99 -17.92
CA LYS A 132 22.34 -15.54 -18.83
C LYS A 132 23.74 -15.00 -18.55
N ARG A 133 23.88 -13.70 -18.27
CA ARG A 133 25.19 -13.04 -18.11
C ARG A 133 25.90 -13.41 -16.82
N LEU A 134 25.15 -13.62 -15.74
CA LEU A 134 25.69 -13.88 -14.41
C LEU A 134 25.53 -15.34 -13.98
N ASP A 135 24.97 -16.19 -14.85
CA ASP A 135 24.52 -17.54 -14.48
C ASP A 135 23.64 -17.51 -13.20
N ALA A 136 22.81 -16.48 -13.08
CA ALA A 136 22.04 -16.23 -11.87
C ALA A 136 20.92 -17.26 -11.72
N ARG A 137 20.82 -17.87 -10.54
CA ARG A 137 19.86 -18.93 -10.24
C ARG A 137 18.63 -18.36 -9.53
N PHE A 138 17.55 -18.19 -10.29
CA PHE A 138 16.26 -17.75 -9.74
C PHE A 138 15.09 -18.25 -10.59
N THR A 139 13.92 -18.36 -9.95
CA THR A 139 12.65 -18.65 -10.63
C THR A 139 11.71 -17.46 -10.45
N PRO A 140 11.39 -16.70 -11.51
CA PRO A 140 10.42 -15.62 -11.42
C PRO A 140 9.00 -16.19 -11.30
N MET A 141 8.11 -15.45 -10.66
CA MET A 141 6.73 -15.87 -10.42
C MET A 141 5.99 -16.18 -11.72
N SER A 142 6.31 -15.46 -12.80
CA SER A 142 5.76 -15.72 -14.14
C SER A 142 6.16 -17.08 -14.74
N GLU A 143 7.21 -17.72 -14.23
CA GLU A 143 7.67 -19.04 -14.67
C GLU A 143 7.22 -20.17 -13.72
N LEU A 144 6.62 -19.86 -12.57
CA LEU A 144 6.06 -20.87 -11.67
C LEU A 144 4.80 -21.51 -12.28
N THR A 145 4.59 -22.81 -12.02
CA THR A 145 3.29 -23.42 -12.29
C THR A 145 2.25 -22.90 -11.29
N LEU A 146 0.96 -23.00 -11.62
CA LEU A 146 -0.10 -22.57 -10.70
C LEU A 146 -0.04 -23.37 -9.39
N GLU A 147 0.23 -24.68 -9.49
CA GLU A 147 0.41 -25.57 -8.36
C GLU A 147 1.59 -25.16 -7.47
N ASP A 148 2.76 -24.87 -8.06
CA ASP A 148 3.92 -24.40 -7.30
C ASP A 148 3.61 -23.07 -6.60
N LEU A 149 2.93 -22.15 -7.29
CA LEU A 149 2.58 -20.87 -6.70
C LEU A 149 1.64 -21.04 -5.52
N ILE A 150 0.61 -21.89 -5.65
CA ILE A 150 -0.32 -22.23 -4.55
C ILE A 150 0.47 -22.85 -3.39
N GLY A 151 1.33 -23.84 -3.66
CA GLY A 151 2.14 -24.51 -2.64
C GLY A 151 3.06 -23.56 -1.88
N LEU A 152 3.64 -22.56 -2.55
CA LEU A 152 4.53 -21.57 -1.95
C LEU A 152 3.78 -20.46 -1.19
N THR A 153 2.60 -20.09 -1.69
CA THR A 153 1.87 -18.91 -1.19
C THR A 153 0.79 -19.26 -0.18
N GLY A 154 0.22 -20.47 -0.24
CA GLY A 154 -0.97 -20.87 0.48
C GLY A 154 -2.27 -20.28 -0.07
N LEU A 155 -2.20 -19.54 -1.20
CA LEU A 155 -3.36 -18.96 -1.87
C LEU A 155 -4.16 -20.03 -2.60
N ASP A 156 -5.46 -19.78 -2.80
CA ASP A 156 -6.24 -20.61 -3.71
C ASP A 156 -5.92 -20.30 -5.19
N ALA A 157 -6.50 -21.08 -6.10
CA ALA A 157 -6.24 -20.92 -7.53
C ALA A 157 -6.71 -19.56 -8.09
N ALA A 158 -7.80 -18.98 -7.59
CA ALA A 158 -8.29 -17.70 -8.06
C ALA A 158 -7.38 -16.57 -7.57
N GLU A 159 -7.03 -16.57 -6.29
CA GLU A 159 -6.10 -15.63 -5.67
C GLU A 159 -4.71 -15.70 -6.31
N ALA A 160 -4.18 -16.90 -6.54
CA ALA A 160 -2.90 -17.09 -7.22
C ALA A 160 -2.91 -16.54 -8.66
N ASN A 161 -4.03 -16.61 -9.36
CA ASN A 161 -4.18 -15.98 -10.68
C ASN A 161 -4.21 -14.45 -10.61
N LEU A 162 -4.83 -13.87 -9.57
CA LEU A 162 -4.76 -12.41 -9.34
C LEU A 162 -3.34 -11.97 -9.00
N ALA A 163 -2.62 -12.76 -8.18
CA ALA A 163 -1.24 -12.49 -7.80
C ALA A 163 -0.25 -12.50 -8.99
N ARG A 164 -0.60 -13.16 -10.10
CA ARG A 164 0.18 -13.19 -11.34
C ARG A 164 -0.04 -11.98 -12.25
N GLN A 165 -1.09 -11.21 -12.04
CA GLN A 165 -1.42 -10.03 -12.86
C GLN A 165 -0.58 -8.82 -12.46
N ARG A 166 0.73 -8.95 -12.66
CA ARG A 166 1.75 -7.94 -12.35
C ARG A 166 1.85 -6.91 -13.48
N GLU A 167 1.97 -5.64 -13.10
CA GLU A 167 2.09 -4.51 -14.03
C GLU A 167 3.44 -3.81 -13.94
N GLY A 168 4.09 -3.79 -12.77
CA GLY A 168 5.29 -2.98 -12.52
C GLY A 168 6.32 -3.59 -11.58
N SER A 169 6.15 -4.87 -11.20
CA SER A 169 7.08 -5.64 -10.39
C SER A 169 7.09 -7.13 -10.78
N GLU A 170 8.23 -7.79 -10.71
CA GLU A 170 8.34 -9.25 -10.88
C GLU A 170 8.89 -9.88 -9.58
N PRO A 171 8.06 -10.63 -8.84
CA PRO A 171 8.53 -11.45 -7.74
C PRO A 171 9.36 -12.63 -8.26
N LEU A 172 10.40 -13.02 -7.53
CA LEU A 172 11.25 -14.17 -7.86
C LEU A 172 11.71 -14.90 -6.60
N LEU A 173 11.88 -16.21 -6.74
CA LEU A 173 12.59 -17.07 -5.79
C LEU A 173 14.06 -17.04 -6.13
N TRP A 174 14.89 -16.62 -5.18
CA TRP A 174 16.33 -16.64 -5.34
C TRP A 174 16.90 -17.97 -4.86
N HIS A 175 17.73 -18.61 -5.68
CA HIS A 175 18.37 -19.91 -5.38
C HIS A 175 19.90 -19.80 -5.27
N GLY A 176 20.45 -18.58 -5.38
CA GLY A 176 21.86 -18.28 -5.15
C GLY A 176 22.17 -18.03 -3.68
N ASP A 177 23.44 -17.77 -3.39
CA ASP A 177 23.88 -17.26 -2.09
C ASP A 177 23.70 -15.74 -1.99
N GLU A 178 24.03 -15.17 -0.83
CA GLU A 178 23.92 -13.72 -0.61
C GLU A 178 24.92 -12.94 -1.49
N ALA A 179 26.14 -13.44 -1.70
CA ALA A 179 27.15 -12.76 -2.52
C ALA A 179 26.70 -12.60 -3.98
N SER A 180 26.14 -13.66 -4.57
CA SER A 180 25.56 -13.63 -5.91
C SER A 180 24.29 -12.77 -5.98
N LEU A 181 23.48 -12.73 -4.91
CA LEU A 181 22.33 -11.82 -4.83
C LEU A 181 22.77 -10.35 -4.87
N GLN A 182 23.84 -10.00 -4.15
CA GLN A 182 24.41 -8.65 -4.15
C GLN A 182 24.94 -8.27 -5.54
N THR A 183 25.64 -9.18 -6.20
CA THR A 183 26.11 -8.97 -7.58
C THR A 183 24.95 -8.77 -8.55
N PHE A 184 23.89 -9.56 -8.40
CA PHE A 184 22.68 -9.43 -9.20
C PHE A 184 21.95 -8.10 -8.94
N ARG A 185 21.89 -7.64 -7.69
CA ARG A 185 21.33 -6.33 -7.33
C ARG A 185 22.07 -5.18 -8.03
N LEU A 186 23.39 -5.15 -7.95
CA LEU A 186 24.22 -4.13 -8.63
C LEU A 186 24.03 -4.14 -10.15
N ALA A 187 23.86 -5.32 -10.74
CA ALA A 187 23.61 -5.44 -12.18
C ALA A 187 22.24 -4.87 -12.59
N LEU A 188 21.22 -5.08 -11.76
CA LEU A 188 19.88 -4.49 -11.96
C LEU A 188 19.90 -2.96 -11.83
N GLU A 189 20.66 -2.42 -10.88
CA GLU A 189 20.80 -0.97 -10.69
C GLU A 189 21.30 -0.25 -11.96
N GLY A 190 22.22 -0.88 -12.70
CA GLY A 190 22.72 -0.37 -13.98
C GLY A 190 21.63 -0.23 -15.07
N ASP A 191 20.51 -0.93 -14.94
CA ASP A 191 19.34 -0.81 -15.83
C ASP A 191 18.22 0.05 -15.24
N GLY A 192 18.48 0.75 -14.14
CA GLY A 192 17.48 1.51 -13.41
C GLY A 192 16.44 0.63 -12.70
N LEU A 193 16.79 -0.62 -12.38
CA LEU A 193 15.96 -1.55 -11.60
C LEU A 193 16.51 -1.69 -10.19
N GLN A 194 15.66 -2.11 -9.25
CA GLN A 194 16.05 -2.46 -7.90
C GLN A 194 15.46 -3.81 -7.48
N LEU A 195 16.09 -4.45 -6.51
CA LEU A 195 15.63 -5.69 -5.89
C LEU A 195 15.42 -5.48 -4.40
N THR A 196 14.18 -5.62 -3.96
CA THR A 196 13.80 -5.59 -2.55
C THR A 196 13.47 -7.01 -2.08
N ARG A 197 13.71 -7.29 -0.79
CA ARG A 197 13.40 -8.59 -0.19
C ARG A 197 12.09 -8.47 0.58
N GLY A 198 11.06 -9.18 0.13
CA GLY A 198 9.85 -9.40 0.91
C GLY A 198 10.02 -10.59 1.87
N GLY A 199 8.91 -11.08 2.44
CA GLY A 199 8.94 -12.25 3.31
C GLY A 199 9.44 -13.51 2.59
N ARG A 200 8.77 -13.88 1.49
CA ARG A 200 9.06 -15.12 0.73
C ARG A 200 9.78 -14.89 -0.60
N PHE A 201 9.45 -13.81 -1.29
CA PHE A 201 9.97 -13.50 -2.61
C PHE A 201 10.90 -12.28 -2.56
N CYS A 202 11.88 -12.24 -3.46
CA CYS A 202 12.52 -11.00 -3.84
C CYS A 202 11.64 -10.33 -4.91
N HIS A 203 11.53 -9.00 -4.90
CA HIS A 203 10.74 -8.26 -5.87
C HIS A 203 11.66 -7.37 -6.69
N VAL A 204 11.61 -7.52 -8.02
CA VAL A 204 12.33 -6.64 -8.94
C VAL A 204 11.36 -5.62 -9.52
N MET A 205 11.73 -4.34 -9.42
CA MET A 205 10.90 -3.20 -9.87
C MET A 205 11.79 -2.05 -10.32
N GLY A 206 11.21 -0.97 -10.83
CA GLY A 206 11.97 0.24 -11.17
C GLY A 206 12.61 0.86 -9.92
N SER A 207 13.85 1.33 -10.05
CA SER A 207 14.62 1.99 -8.98
C SER A 207 13.96 3.26 -8.45
N ALA A 208 13.13 3.92 -9.25
CA ALA A 208 12.35 5.09 -8.84
C ALA A 208 11.06 4.73 -8.08
N SER A 209 10.76 3.44 -7.87
CA SER A 209 9.50 2.97 -7.30
C SER A 209 9.73 2.13 -6.06
N ASP A 210 9.44 2.73 -4.91
CA ASP A 210 9.33 2.04 -3.63
C ASP A 210 8.09 2.56 -2.87
N LYS A 211 7.71 1.91 -1.76
CA LYS A 211 6.52 2.29 -1.00
C LYS A 211 6.60 3.73 -0.50
N GLY A 212 7.75 4.13 0.03
CA GLY A 212 8.06 5.48 0.50
C GLY A 212 7.93 6.53 -0.58
N SER A 213 8.56 6.35 -1.74
CA SER A 213 8.46 7.33 -2.84
C SER A 213 7.01 7.51 -3.33
N ALA A 214 6.23 6.42 -3.41
CA ALA A 214 4.82 6.47 -3.74
C ALA A 214 3.97 7.17 -2.65
N VAL A 215 4.26 6.93 -1.37
CA VAL A 215 3.60 7.59 -0.24
C VAL A 215 3.92 9.09 -0.21
N THR A 216 5.18 9.48 -0.37
CA THR A 216 5.57 10.90 -0.48
C THR A 216 4.86 11.59 -1.62
N TRP A 217 4.78 10.94 -2.80
CA TRP A 217 4.04 11.48 -3.93
C TRP A 217 2.55 11.66 -3.61
N LEU A 218 1.94 10.69 -2.92
CA LEU A 218 0.54 10.72 -2.53
C LEU A 218 0.22 11.79 -1.49
N ILE A 219 1.10 12.00 -0.50
CA ILE A 219 0.99 13.10 0.46
C ILE A 219 1.08 14.45 -0.26
N GLY A 220 2.04 14.60 -1.18
CA GLY A 220 2.14 15.78 -2.05
C GLY A 220 0.88 15.99 -2.89
N ARG A 221 0.27 14.90 -3.38
CA ARG A 221 -1.01 14.92 -4.10
C ARG A 221 -2.15 15.38 -3.20
N PHE A 222 -2.25 14.87 -1.98
CA PHE A 222 -3.24 15.30 -1.00
C PHE A 222 -3.12 16.81 -0.75
N ARG A 223 -1.91 17.30 -0.48
CA ARG A 223 -1.63 18.73 -0.28
C ARG A 223 -2.03 19.57 -1.47
N ALA A 224 -1.70 19.14 -2.70
CA ALA A 224 -2.05 19.87 -3.91
C ALA A 224 -3.57 20.01 -4.10
N LEU A 225 -4.35 19.01 -3.68
CA LEU A 225 -5.82 19.00 -3.82
C LEU A 225 -6.56 19.67 -2.66
N ARG A 226 -5.98 19.68 -1.46
CA ARG A 226 -6.62 20.16 -0.23
C ARG A 226 -6.01 21.44 0.33
N GLY A 227 -4.88 21.89 -0.19
CA GLY A 227 -4.16 23.10 0.25
C GLY A 227 -3.51 22.99 1.62
N ARG A 228 -3.50 21.79 2.24
CA ARG A 228 -3.01 21.55 3.60
C ARG A 228 -2.19 20.27 3.64
N GLU A 229 -1.06 20.31 4.35
CA GLU A 229 -0.26 19.12 4.66
C GLU A 229 -1.01 18.25 5.68
N PRO A 230 -1.18 16.95 5.43
CA PRO A 230 -1.79 16.05 6.42
C PRO A 230 -0.78 15.62 7.48
N LEU A 231 -1.24 15.39 8.70
CA LEU A 231 -0.53 14.56 9.67
C LEU A 231 -0.70 13.09 9.25
N SER A 232 0.39 12.47 8.83
CA SER A 232 0.42 11.12 8.27
C SER A 232 0.89 10.09 9.30
N ILE A 233 0.22 8.94 9.32
CA ILE A 233 0.67 7.76 10.04
C ILE A 233 0.87 6.59 9.07
N GLY A 234 1.97 5.85 9.25
CA GLY A 234 2.29 4.65 8.48
C GLY A 234 2.39 3.42 9.36
N LEU A 235 1.78 2.30 8.94
CA LEU A 235 1.81 1.03 9.64
C LEU A 235 2.29 -0.09 8.71
N GLY A 236 3.24 -0.90 9.16
CA GLY A 236 3.79 -2.03 8.39
C GLY A 236 4.54 -3.01 9.29
N ASP A 237 4.75 -4.23 8.83
CA ASP A 237 5.38 -5.33 9.59
C ASP A 237 6.68 -5.84 8.97
N GLY A 238 6.98 -5.48 7.71
CA GLY A 238 8.07 -6.08 6.93
C GLY A 238 9.19 -5.12 6.53
N PRO A 239 10.36 -5.64 6.08
CA PRO A 239 11.47 -4.81 5.60
C PRO A 239 11.12 -3.94 4.38
N ASN A 240 10.17 -4.37 3.56
CA ASN A 240 9.66 -3.61 2.42
C ASN A 240 8.85 -2.37 2.85
N ASP A 241 8.44 -2.27 4.12
CA ASP A 241 7.71 -1.11 4.66
C ASP A 241 8.63 -0.02 5.18
N VAL A 242 9.92 -0.29 5.39
CA VAL A 242 10.87 0.67 5.97
C VAL A 242 10.84 2.01 5.24
N SER A 243 10.78 2.01 3.91
CA SER A 243 10.73 3.27 3.15
C SER A 243 9.42 4.04 3.33
N MET A 244 8.28 3.34 3.45
CA MET A 244 6.99 3.96 3.80
C MET A 244 7.02 4.52 5.22
N LEU A 245 7.53 3.76 6.18
CA LEU A 245 7.59 4.17 7.59
C LEU A 245 8.52 5.36 7.80
N ASN A 246 9.55 5.52 6.97
CA ASN A 246 10.41 6.71 6.97
C ASN A 246 9.79 7.92 6.26
N ALA A 247 8.74 7.73 5.44
CA ALA A 247 8.13 8.78 4.63
C ALA A 247 6.93 9.47 5.30
N VAL A 248 6.54 9.03 6.49
CA VAL A 248 5.38 9.53 7.25
C VAL A 248 5.80 10.28 8.52
N ASP A 249 4.89 11.06 9.10
CA ASP A 249 5.16 11.81 10.34
C ASP A 249 5.21 10.91 11.58
N GLN A 250 4.33 9.91 11.63
CA GLN A 250 4.23 8.93 12.71
C GLN A 250 4.33 7.52 12.13
N ALA A 251 5.19 6.68 12.70
CA ALA A 251 5.41 5.33 12.22
C ALA A 251 5.03 4.28 13.27
N VAL A 252 4.50 3.16 12.79
CA VAL A 252 4.23 1.96 13.58
C VAL A 252 4.87 0.77 12.88
N VAL A 253 5.84 0.14 13.54
CA VAL A 253 6.29 -1.20 13.18
C VAL A 253 5.42 -2.19 13.93
N ILE A 254 4.59 -2.92 13.19
CA ILE A 254 3.79 -4.01 13.70
C ILE A 254 4.72 -5.21 13.90
N ARG A 255 4.55 -5.93 15.02
CA ARG A 255 5.30 -7.15 15.29
C ARG A 255 5.02 -8.18 14.19
N GLY A 256 6.00 -8.40 13.31
CA GLY A 256 5.92 -9.45 12.30
C GLY A 256 5.97 -10.87 12.90
N HIS A 257 5.48 -11.84 12.13
CA HIS A 257 5.59 -13.28 12.44
C HIS A 257 6.93 -13.90 11.97
N HIS A 258 7.79 -13.08 11.35
CA HIS A 258 9.06 -13.50 10.77
C HIS A 258 10.25 -12.96 11.56
N ASP A 259 11.39 -13.63 11.47
CA ASP A 259 12.65 -13.20 12.09
C ASP A 259 13.35 -12.04 11.34
N LEU A 260 12.67 -11.40 10.38
CA LEU A 260 13.23 -10.30 9.62
C LEU A 260 13.30 -9.03 10.47
N THR A 261 14.47 -8.40 10.45
CA THR A 261 14.73 -7.13 11.13
C THR A 261 14.09 -5.97 10.37
N VAL A 262 13.25 -5.19 11.06
CA VAL A 262 12.56 -4.00 10.52
C VAL A 262 12.98 -2.78 11.33
N GLU A 263 13.88 -1.97 10.76
CA GLU A 263 14.53 -0.85 11.45
C GLU A 263 14.39 0.46 10.66
N PRO A 264 13.19 1.09 10.70
CA PRO A 264 13.03 2.44 10.19
C PRO A 264 13.73 3.46 11.10
N THR A 265 14.17 4.55 10.51
CA THR A 265 14.89 5.65 11.15
C THR A 265 13.96 6.81 11.54
N ASN A 266 12.64 6.60 11.42
CA ASN A 266 11.65 7.59 11.80
C ASN A 266 11.77 7.97 13.30
N PRO A 267 11.89 9.26 13.67
CA PRO A 267 12.03 9.69 15.06
C PRO A 267 10.75 9.48 15.89
N HIS A 268 9.59 9.38 15.26
CA HIS A 268 8.28 9.17 15.88
C HIS A 268 7.79 7.76 15.61
N LEU A 269 8.58 6.79 16.08
CA LEU A 269 8.37 5.38 15.82
C LEU A 269 7.85 4.65 17.05
N TYR A 270 6.73 3.95 16.87
CA TYR A 270 6.17 3.02 17.84
C TYR A 270 6.36 1.56 17.35
N ARG A 271 6.67 0.63 18.27
CA ARG A 271 6.75 -0.80 17.99
C ARG A 271 5.69 -1.52 18.79
N THR A 272 4.83 -2.27 18.11
CA THR A 272 3.70 -2.96 18.75
C THR A 272 4.17 -4.22 19.46
N ARG A 273 3.40 -4.66 20.47
CA ARG A 273 3.60 -5.96 21.12
C ARG A 273 2.80 -7.06 20.45
N ALA A 274 1.59 -6.72 20.01
CA ALA A 274 0.71 -7.61 19.26
C ALA A 274 1.09 -7.64 17.77
N PRO A 275 0.95 -8.78 17.09
CA PRO A 275 1.14 -8.88 15.64
C PRO A 275 -0.16 -8.54 14.89
N GLY A 276 -0.05 -8.41 13.56
CA GLY A 276 -1.20 -8.37 12.67
C GLY A 276 -2.21 -7.26 13.00
N PRO A 277 -3.52 -7.52 12.80
CA PRO A 277 -4.57 -6.54 13.02
C PRO A 277 -4.65 -6.02 14.46
N ASP A 278 -4.31 -6.85 15.46
CA ASP A 278 -4.27 -6.41 16.86
C ASP A 278 -3.12 -5.43 17.09
N GLY A 279 -1.96 -5.68 16.49
CA GLY A 279 -0.83 -4.74 16.47
C GLY A 279 -1.19 -3.44 15.76
N TRP A 280 -1.90 -3.53 14.64
CA TRP A 280 -2.41 -2.38 13.93
C TRP A 280 -3.31 -1.51 14.82
N VAL A 281 -4.25 -2.13 15.55
CA VAL A 281 -5.13 -1.46 16.54
C VAL A 281 -4.32 -0.83 17.68
N GLU A 282 -3.32 -1.54 18.20
CA GLU A 282 -2.41 -1.05 19.24
C GLU A 282 -1.70 0.24 18.78
N GLY A 283 -1.12 0.23 17.58
CA GLY A 283 -0.43 1.38 16.99
C GLY A 283 -1.34 2.58 16.76
N MET A 284 -2.54 2.36 16.21
CA MET A 284 -3.54 3.41 16.05
C MET A 284 -3.97 4.01 17.39
N SER A 285 -4.14 3.15 18.41
CA SER A 285 -4.51 3.58 19.75
C SER A 285 -3.40 4.38 20.44
N HIS A 286 -2.13 3.99 20.24
CA HIS A 286 -0.98 4.71 20.76
C HIS A 286 -0.93 6.16 20.26
N TRP A 287 -1.07 6.36 18.95
CA TRP A 287 -0.93 7.68 18.37
C TRP A 287 -2.21 8.52 18.46
N TRP A 288 -3.37 7.94 18.16
CA TRP A 288 -4.62 8.69 17.96
C TRP A 288 -5.76 8.27 18.89
N GLY A 289 -5.53 7.37 19.86
CA GLY A 289 -6.55 6.86 20.78
C GLY A 289 -7.32 7.95 21.51
N ASP A 290 -6.62 8.93 22.07
CA ASP A 290 -7.24 10.04 22.80
C ASP A 290 -7.99 11.02 21.88
N THR A 291 -7.50 11.18 20.64
CA THR A 291 -8.08 12.14 19.68
C THR A 291 -9.27 11.60 18.89
N LEU A 292 -9.42 10.27 18.82
CA LEU A 292 -10.45 9.57 18.06
C LEU A 292 -11.20 8.55 18.95
N ALA A 293 -11.39 8.90 20.23
CA ALA A 293 -12.11 8.06 21.18
C ALA A 293 -13.54 7.75 20.68
N PRO A 294 -14.05 6.52 20.91
CA PRO A 294 -15.39 6.15 20.48
C PRO A 294 -16.44 7.05 21.13
N THR A 295 -17.31 7.64 20.31
CA THR A 295 -18.39 8.54 20.72
C THR A 295 -19.57 7.76 21.33
N GLY A 296 -19.38 7.18 22.52
CA GLY A 296 -20.48 6.68 23.37
C GLY A 296 -21.33 5.51 22.82
N PRO A 297 -22.23 4.93 23.65
CA PRO A 297 -22.80 3.59 23.42
C PRO A 297 -23.95 3.49 22.41
N ARG A 298 -24.18 4.49 21.53
CA ARG A 298 -25.26 4.40 20.53
C ARG A 298 -24.90 3.52 19.32
N ASP A 299 -23.62 3.30 19.05
CA ASP A 299 -23.18 2.69 17.78
C ASP A 299 -22.90 1.18 17.86
N ALA A 300 -23.02 0.56 19.05
CA ALA A 300 -22.87 -0.89 19.20
C ALA A 300 -23.99 -1.70 18.51
N LYS A 301 -25.07 -1.04 18.05
CA LYS A 301 -26.17 -1.70 17.32
C LYS A 301 -26.01 -1.67 15.79
N GLU A 302 -25.18 -0.78 15.24
CA GLU A 302 -25.02 -0.66 13.77
C GLU A 302 -23.77 -1.37 13.24
N ALA A 303 -22.82 -1.76 14.11
CA ALA A 303 -21.63 -2.51 13.71
C ALA A 303 -21.84 -4.02 13.51
N ASN A 304 -23.06 -4.52 13.74
CA ASN A 304 -23.44 -5.94 13.60
C ASN A 304 -24.50 -6.17 12.50
N ALA A 305 -24.67 -5.22 11.56
CA ALA A 305 -25.56 -5.33 10.42
C ALA A 305 -24.80 -5.25 9.10
#